data_AF-X0X4F9-F1
#
_entry.id   AF-X0X4F9-F1
#
_cell.length_a   1.000
_cell.length_b   1.000
_cell.length_c   1.000
_cell.angle_alpha   90.00
_cell.angle_beta   90.00
_cell.angle_gamma   90.00
#
_symmetry.space_group_name_H-M   'P 1'
#
loop_
_entity.id
_entity.type
_entity.pdbx_description
1 polymer ?
#
loop_
_entity_poly.entity_id
_entity_poly.type
_entity_poly.pdbx_seq_one_letter_code
_entity_poly.pdbx_strand_id
1 'polypeptide(L)'
;LSEFETSSKNIPDSVDMESTSSDEKKEKDTRLTPTMANIYAKQGHYDKAIAILEEITAKEPDNEEALSLLEEYKIERDARMEQDETGDKE
;
A
#
# COMPACT_ATOMS: atom_id res chain seq x y z
N LEU A 1 -14.17 -37.52 56.38
CA LEU A 1 -14.56 -38.37 55.23
C LEU A 1 -15.90 -37.83 54.75
N SER A 2 -15.85 -36.66 54.11
CA SER A 2 -15.97 -36.46 52.65
C SER A 2 -17.38 -36.74 52.15
N GLU A 3 -18.08 -35.62 51.98
CA GLU A 3 -19.41 -35.48 51.41
C GLU A 3 -19.41 -35.72 49.89
N PHE A 4 -20.63 -35.97 49.42
CA PHE A 4 -21.24 -35.39 48.22
C PHE A 4 -21.10 -36.11 46.86
N GLU A 5 -22.24 -36.66 46.47
CA GLU A 5 -22.86 -36.78 45.15
C GLU A 5 -22.02 -36.38 43.92
N THR A 6 -21.82 -37.35 43.02
CA THR A 6 -21.56 -37.07 41.61
C THR A 6 -22.82 -37.35 40.80
N SER A 7 -23.79 -36.45 40.98
CA SER A 7 -24.88 -36.24 40.04
C SER A 7 -24.34 -35.63 38.74
N SER A 8 -24.89 -36.10 37.62
CA SER A 8 -24.95 -35.41 36.33
C SER A 8 -23.62 -35.06 35.64
N LYS A 9 -23.06 -36.01 34.90
CA LYS A 9 -22.21 -35.69 33.74
C LYS A 9 -23.10 -35.40 32.52
N ASN A 10 -23.84 -34.30 32.60
CA ASN A 10 -24.52 -33.70 31.46
C ASN A 10 -23.46 -32.96 30.65
N ILE A 11 -23.03 -33.52 29.53
CA ILE A 11 -22.10 -32.86 28.60
C ILE A 11 -22.99 -32.08 27.64
N PRO A 12 -23.03 -30.73 27.68
CA PRO A 12 -23.68 -29.98 26.63
C PRO A 12 -22.83 -30.09 25.35
N ASP A 13 -23.33 -30.89 24.43
CA ASP A 13 -22.98 -30.87 23.01
C ASP A 13 -23.53 -29.56 22.43
N SER A 14 -22.65 -28.58 22.22
CA SER A 14 -22.63 -27.67 21.06
C SER A 14 -21.70 -26.51 21.41
N VAL A 15 -20.41 -26.72 21.20
CA VAL A 15 -19.50 -25.61 20.92
C VAL A 15 -19.76 -25.23 19.47
N ASP A 16 -20.73 -24.35 19.25
CA ASP A 16 -20.85 -23.61 17.99
C ASP A 16 -19.61 -22.72 17.87
N MET A 17 -18.60 -23.34 17.27
CA MET A 17 -17.34 -22.76 16.89
C MET A 17 -17.61 -21.68 15.84
N GLU A 18 -17.72 -20.46 16.34
CA GLU A 18 -17.20 -19.22 15.76
C GLU A 18 -16.75 -19.37 14.29
N SER A 19 -17.69 -19.15 13.37
CA SER A 19 -17.36 -19.00 11.95
C SER A 19 -17.03 -17.52 11.69
N THR A 20 -15.88 -17.09 12.21
CA THR A 20 -15.21 -15.86 11.81
C THR A 20 -14.62 -16.05 10.42
N SER A 21 -15.41 -15.81 9.37
CA SER A 21 -14.85 -15.57 8.04
C SER A 21 -14.80 -14.07 7.83
N SER A 22 -13.82 -13.46 8.50
CA SER A 22 -13.32 -12.13 8.20
C SER A 22 -13.09 -12.04 6.70
N ASP A 23 -13.79 -11.10 6.06
CA ASP A 23 -13.46 -10.63 4.73
C ASP A 23 -11.98 -10.27 4.69
N GLU A 24 -11.17 -11.18 4.14
CA GLU A 24 -9.82 -10.93 3.66
C GLU A 24 -9.91 -9.99 2.45
N LYS A 25 -10.36 -8.76 2.67
CA LYS A 25 -9.85 -7.65 1.87
C LYS A 25 -8.38 -7.61 2.19
N LYS A 26 -7.59 -8.23 1.31
CA LYS A 26 -6.16 -8.02 1.15
C LYS A 26 -5.93 -6.52 1.02
N GLU A 27 -5.87 -5.85 2.16
CA GLU A 27 -5.05 -4.70 2.43
C GLU A 27 -3.65 -5.14 2.03
N LYS A 28 -3.34 -5.05 0.73
CA LYS A 28 -1.96 -4.94 0.29
C LYS A 28 -1.52 -3.58 0.83
N ASP A 29 -1.19 -3.57 2.11
CA ASP A 29 -0.45 -2.55 2.83
C ASP A 29 0.98 -2.55 2.26
N THR A 30 1.05 -2.35 0.93
CA THR A 30 2.29 -2.14 0.20
C THR A 30 2.63 -0.72 0.55
N ARG A 31 3.29 -0.56 1.70
CA ARG A 31 3.77 0.74 2.17
C ARG A 31 4.48 1.41 1.00
N LEU A 32 3.83 2.41 0.42
CA LEU A 32 4.40 3.18 -0.66
C LEU A 32 5.50 4.01 -0.05
N THR A 33 6.71 3.87 -0.58
CA THR A 33 7.87 4.59 -0.08
C THR A 33 8.47 5.44 -1.19
N PRO A 34 9.12 6.57 -0.84
CA PRO A 34 9.84 7.39 -1.82
C PRO A 34 10.88 6.56 -2.60
N THR A 35 11.48 5.56 -1.93
CA THR A 35 12.40 4.61 -2.56
C THR A 35 11.76 3.82 -3.69
N MET A 36 10.50 3.37 -3.54
CA MET A 36 9.78 2.67 -4.61
C MET A 36 9.58 3.57 -5.83
N ALA A 37 9.19 4.84 -5.61
CA ALA A 37 9.08 5.80 -6.69
C ALA A 37 10.41 5.99 -7.42
N ASN A 38 11.51 6.11 -6.67
CA ASN A 38 12.85 6.24 -7.24
C ASN A 38 13.26 5.03 -8.09
N ILE A 39 12.88 3.81 -7.67
CA ILE A 39 13.09 2.60 -8.49
C ILE A 39 12.34 2.71 -9.83
N TYR A 40 11.09 3.17 -9.83
CA TYR A 40 10.33 3.38 -11.07
C TYR A 40 10.94 4.49 -11.94
N ALA A 41 11.36 5.61 -11.34
CA ALA A 41 12.02 6.70 -12.06
C ALA A 41 13.32 6.25 -12.73
N LYS A 42 14.14 5.44 -12.03
CA LYS A 42 15.37 4.84 -12.60
C LYS A 42 15.10 3.88 -13.76
N GLN A 43 13.92 3.28 -13.83
CA GLN A 43 13.48 2.47 -14.97
C GLN A 43 12.94 3.31 -16.13
N GLY A 44 12.92 4.64 -15.99
CA GLY A 44 12.30 5.57 -16.94
C GLY A 44 10.78 5.67 -16.80
N HIS A 45 10.19 5.05 -15.79
CA HIS A 45 8.75 5.07 -15.52
C HIS A 45 8.39 6.25 -14.60
N TYR A 46 8.63 7.47 -15.05
CA TYR A 46 8.36 8.69 -14.28
C TYR A 46 6.88 8.82 -13.90
N ASP A 47 5.94 8.42 -14.78
CA ASP A 47 4.50 8.47 -14.47
C ASP A 47 4.13 7.61 -13.26
N LYS A 48 4.71 6.40 -13.16
CA LYS A 48 4.48 5.50 -12.02
C LYS A 48 5.14 6.02 -10.75
N ALA A 49 6.34 6.60 -10.88
CA ALA A 49 7.04 7.22 -9.76
C ALA A 49 6.23 8.38 -9.17
N ILE A 50 5.71 9.25 -10.04
CA ILE A 50 4.84 10.38 -9.69
C ILE A 50 3.58 9.86 -8.99
N ALA A 51 2.87 8.89 -9.56
CA ALA A 51 1.66 8.34 -8.95
C ALA A 51 1.88 7.80 -7.53
N ILE A 52 3.01 7.14 -7.29
CA ILE A 52 3.40 6.64 -5.96
C ILE A 52 3.65 7.80 -5.00
N LEU A 53 4.37 8.84 -5.43
CA LEU A 53 4.67 10.01 -4.61
C LEU A 53 3.43 10.85 -4.33
N GLU A 54 2.47 10.92 -5.26
CA GLU A 54 1.17 11.57 -5.03
C GLU A 54 0.37 10.83 -3.96
N GLU A 55 0.37 9.49 -3.96
CA GLU A 55 -0.24 8.73 -2.86
C GLU A 55 0.48 8.92 -1.52
N ILE A 56 1.82 9.02 -1.54
CA ILE A 56 2.60 9.24 -0.32
C ILE A 56 2.29 10.63 0.23
N THR A 57 2.37 11.68 -0.57
CA THR A 57 2.11 13.06 -0.13
C THR A 57 0.64 13.28 0.25
N ALA A 58 -0.29 12.51 -0.31
CA ALA A 58 -1.69 12.49 0.15
C ALA A 58 -1.87 11.89 1.55
N LYS A 59 -1.04 10.90 1.93
CA LYS A 59 -1.07 10.25 3.25
C LYS A 59 -0.17 10.96 4.27
N GLU A 60 0.97 11.45 3.81
CA GLU A 60 2.05 12.09 4.56
C GLU A 60 2.41 13.43 3.90
N PRO A 61 1.58 14.47 4.04
CA PRO A 61 1.85 15.79 3.46
C PRO A 61 3.07 16.49 4.08
N ASP A 62 3.53 16.03 5.24
CA ASP A 62 4.75 16.51 5.93
C ASP A 62 6.03 15.84 5.39
N ASN A 63 5.89 14.89 4.46
CA ASN A 63 7.01 14.16 3.89
C ASN A 63 7.71 15.03 2.82
N GLU A 64 8.64 15.88 3.27
CA GLU A 64 9.44 16.77 2.42
C GLU A 64 10.23 16.01 1.34
N GLU A 65 10.68 14.79 1.64
CA GLU A 65 11.37 13.93 0.67
C GLU A 65 10.42 13.56 -0.48
N ALA A 66 9.20 13.12 -0.16
CA ALA A 66 8.22 12.75 -1.17
C ALA A 66 7.78 13.95 -2.03
N LEU A 67 7.61 15.13 -1.42
CA LEU A 67 7.29 16.37 -2.13
C LEU A 67 8.40 16.79 -3.09
N SER A 68 9.66 16.75 -2.62
CA SER A 68 10.83 17.11 -3.44
C SER A 68 10.98 16.19 -4.65
N LEU A 69 10.87 14.88 -4.43
CA LEU A 69 10.96 13.89 -5.51
C LEU A 69 9.78 14.00 -6.49
N LEU A 70 8.59 14.35 -6.01
CA LEU A 70 7.41 14.51 -6.85
C LEU A 70 7.61 15.63 -7.86
N GLU A 71 8.12 16.77 -7.41
CA GLU A 71 8.40 17.91 -8.26
C GLU A 71 9.54 17.63 -9.23
N GLU A 72 10.65 17.04 -8.76
CA GLU A 72 11.78 16.62 -9.59
C GLU A 72 11.33 15.69 -10.73
N TYR A 73 10.53 14.67 -10.43
CA TYR A 73 10.10 13.70 -11.43
C TYR A 73 9.07 14.27 -12.41
N LYS A 74 8.25 15.24 -12.00
CA LYS A 74 7.35 15.96 -12.91
C LYS A 74 8.15 16.76 -13.95
N ILE A 75 9.17 17.48 -13.51
CA ILE A 75 10.07 18.23 -14.39
C ILE A 75 10.78 17.29 -15.37
N GLU A 76 11.35 16.19 -14.88
CA GLU A 76 12.09 15.25 -15.73
C GLU A 76 11.17 14.55 -16.76
N ARG A 77 9.93 14.21 -16.37
CA ARG A 77 8.92 13.68 -17.29
C ARG A 77 8.61 14.69 -18.40
N ASP A 78 8.35 15.94 -18.04
CA ASP A 78 7.98 16.99 -19.00
C ASP A 78 9.16 17.32 -19.93
N ALA A 79 10.38 17.41 -19.40
CA ALA A 79 11.60 17.61 -20.19
C ALA A 79 11.85 16.47 -21.19
N ARG A 80 11.49 15.23 -20.84
CA ARG A 80 11.55 14.10 -21.79
C ARG A 80 10.48 14.18 -22.87
N MET A 81 9.27 14.64 -22.54
CA MET A 81 8.21 14.81 -23.54
C MET A 81 8.55 15.88 -24.58
N GLU A 82 9.24 16.96 -24.18
CA GLU A 82 9.67 18.03 -25.10
C GLU A 82 10.74 17.58 -26.11
N GLN A 83 11.53 16.54 -25.80
CA GLN A 83 12.55 16.01 -26.71
C GLN A 83 11.96 15.15 -27.83
N ASP A 84 10.80 14.54 -27.62
CA ASP A 84 10.10 13.76 -28.65
C ASP A 84 9.44 14.68 -29.70
N GLU A 85 9.01 15.89 -29.33
CA GLU A 85 8.30 16.81 -30.23
C GLU A 85 9.21 17.67 -31.11
N THR A 86 10.51 17.72 -30.84
CA THR A 86 11.48 18.52 -31.62
C THR A 86 12.18 17.75 -32.74
N GLY A 87 11.88 16.46 -32.92
CA GLY A 87 12.49 15.60 -33.94
C GLY A 87 11.82 15.61 -35.32
N ASP A 88 10.61 16.15 -35.47
CA ASP A 88 9.85 16.10 -36.73
C ASP A 88 9.65 17.51 -37.32
N LYS A 89 10.76 18.10 -37.81
CA LYS A 89 10.72 19.24 -38.73
C LYS A 89 11.78 19.01 -39.80
N GLU A 90 11.49 18.09 -40.72
CA GLU A 90 12.16 18.02 -42.03
C GLU A 90 11.86 19.26 -42.88
#